data_AF-A0ABD5S2C4-F1
#
_entry.id   AF-A0ABD5S2C4-F1
#
_cell.length_a   1.000
_cell.length_b   1.000
_cell.length_c   1.000
_cell.angle_alpha   90.00
_cell.angle_beta   90.00
_cell.angle_gamma   90.00
#
_symmetry.space_group_name_H-M   'P 1'
#
loop_
_entity.id
_entity.type
_entity.pdbx_description
1 polymer ?
#
loop_
_entity_poly.entity_id
_entity_poly.type
_entity_poly.pdbx_seq_one_letter_code
_entity_poly.pdbx_strand_id
1 'polypeptide(L)'
;MSEPNPTPGIHHVTCVAGDPQRNIDFWVETLGLRLVKRSINQDDPSTYHFFFADAEGTPGTSMTFFPWEDLQQGKVGSGQVSRTAFRVPEGSLDYWEERFDEHDVDYDDRVERFGETVLPFRDPDGLPVELVEVEIPDDDPTVPWTEFVPETAAIRGFHSVTLWLADPDPSMDLLRTMGLEEVGTEQA
;
A
#
# COMPACT_ATOMS: atom_id res chain seq x y z
N MET A 1 -34.23 7.71 9.03
CA MET A 1 -32.75 7.74 9.12
C MET A 1 -32.28 7.81 7.68
N SER A 2 -31.37 8.73 7.32
CA SER A 2 -30.80 8.75 5.96
C SER A 2 -30.00 7.46 5.74
N GLU A 3 -30.05 6.92 4.53
CA GLU A 3 -29.15 5.82 4.16
C GLU A 3 -27.70 6.30 4.36
N PRO A 4 -26.82 5.48 4.96
CA PRO A 4 -25.41 5.84 5.09
C PRO A 4 -24.81 6.03 3.70
N ASN A 5 -24.10 7.14 3.49
CA ASN A 5 -23.34 7.33 2.25
C ASN A 5 -22.18 6.33 2.23
N PRO A 6 -22.08 5.47 1.20
CA PRO A 6 -21.00 4.49 1.13
C PRO A 6 -19.64 5.19 1.02
N THR A 7 -18.61 4.58 1.60
CA THR A 7 -17.24 5.04 1.40
C THR A 7 -16.81 4.77 -0.05
N PRO A 8 -16.10 5.71 -0.72
CA PRO A 8 -15.53 5.45 -2.04
C PRO A 8 -14.37 4.43 -2.03
N GLY A 9 -13.83 4.09 -0.85
CA GLY A 9 -12.72 3.15 -0.70
C GLY A 9 -11.64 3.64 0.27
N ILE A 10 -10.44 3.09 0.14
CA ILE A 10 -9.25 3.51 0.91
C ILE A 10 -8.82 4.89 0.40
N HIS A 11 -8.64 5.84 1.32
CA HIS A 11 -8.10 7.17 0.95
C HIS A 11 -6.57 7.22 1.04
N HIS A 12 -6.02 6.76 2.17
CA HIS A 12 -4.59 6.68 2.43
C HIS A 12 -4.33 5.62 3.50
N VAL A 13 -3.09 5.14 3.57
CA VAL A 13 -2.60 4.26 4.65
C VAL A 13 -1.44 4.97 5.34
N THR A 14 -1.40 4.92 6.67
CA THR A 14 -0.35 5.56 7.47
C THR A 14 0.42 4.51 8.25
N CYS A 15 1.74 4.54 8.12
CA CYS A 15 2.67 3.63 8.73
C CYS A 15 3.72 4.38 9.55
N VAL A 16 4.49 3.63 10.33
CA VAL A 16 5.68 4.11 11.02
C VAL A 16 6.90 3.61 10.26
N ALA A 17 7.90 4.46 10.12
CA ALA A 17 9.20 4.11 9.55
C ALA A 17 10.33 4.40 10.55
N GLY A 18 11.51 3.86 10.28
CA GLY A 18 12.74 4.18 11.00
C GLY A 18 13.45 5.39 10.40
N ASP A 19 14.59 5.14 9.74
CA ASP A 19 15.42 6.16 9.11
C ASP A 19 14.66 6.92 7.99
N PRO A 20 14.51 8.26 8.10
CA PRO A 20 13.77 9.05 7.13
C PRO A 20 14.31 8.99 5.69
N GLN A 21 15.63 8.93 5.51
CA GLN A 21 16.24 8.94 4.18
C GLN A 21 16.05 7.57 3.52
N ARG A 22 16.33 6.49 4.25
CA ARG A 22 16.09 5.12 3.81
C ARG A 22 14.63 4.89 3.40
N ASN A 23 13.68 5.49 4.14
CA ASN A 23 12.27 5.46 3.78
C ASN A 23 12.02 6.18 2.44
N ILE A 24 12.55 7.40 2.25
CA ILE A 24 12.41 8.13 0.98
C ILE A 24 13.05 7.35 -0.18
N ASP A 25 14.27 6.85 -0.03
CA ASP A 25 15.00 6.12 -1.08
C ASP A 25 14.21 4.89 -1.55
N PHE A 26 13.61 4.16 -0.61
CA PHE A 26 12.78 3.01 -0.95
C PHE A 26 11.49 3.41 -1.65
N TRP A 27 10.68 4.28 -1.04
CA TRP A 27 9.34 4.59 -1.58
C TRP A 27 9.39 5.42 -2.86
N VAL A 28 10.43 6.24 -3.05
CA VAL A 28 10.60 7.06 -4.26
C VAL A 28 11.40 6.33 -5.33
N GLU A 29 12.61 5.88 -5.04
CA GLU A 29 13.49 5.34 -6.08
C GLU A 29 13.18 3.87 -6.34
N THR A 30 12.99 3.06 -5.29
CA THR A 30 12.75 1.62 -5.45
C THR A 30 11.33 1.34 -5.94
N LEU A 31 10.29 1.87 -5.28
CA LEU A 31 8.91 1.67 -5.70
C LEU A 31 8.38 2.70 -6.72
N GLY A 32 9.12 3.76 -7.01
CA GLY A 32 8.73 4.71 -8.05
C GLY A 32 7.54 5.62 -7.69
N LEU A 33 7.17 5.75 -6.41
CA LEU A 33 6.11 6.67 -6.02
C LEU A 33 6.63 8.12 -5.93
N ARG A 34 5.74 9.09 -6.10
CA ARG A 34 6.07 10.49 -5.93
C ARG A 34 5.98 10.89 -4.47
N LEU A 35 7.03 11.49 -3.89
CA LEU A 35 6.91 12.24 -2.63
C LEU A 35 6.09 13.51 -2.86
N VAL A 36 4.76 13.41 -2.78
CA VAL A 36 3.83 14.51 -3.07
C VAL A 36 3.79 15.56 -1.96
N LYS A 37 4.16 15.16 -0.73
CA LYS A 37 4.23 16.11 0.40
C LYS A 37 5.24 15.68 1.44
N ARG A 38 6.03 16.65 1.89
CA ARG A 38 6.86 16.59 3.10
C ARG A 38 6.34 17.61 4.10
N SER A 39 5.77 17.14 5.19
CA SER A 39 5.16 17.97 6.25
C SER A 39 5.70 17.54 7.62
N ILE A 40 5.10 18.09 8.68
CA ILE A 40 5.23 17.62 10.07
C ILE A 40 3.94 16.95 10.54
N ASN A 41 4.04 16.05 11.51
CA ASN A 41 2.91 15.51 12.26
C ASN A 41 2.22 16.66 13.03
N GLN A 42 0.90 16.74 12.93
CA GLN A 42 0.11 17.83 13.55
C GLN A 42 -0.04 17.66 15.06
N ASP A 43 0.05 16.43 15.56
CA ASP A 43 0.02 16.13 17.00
C ASP A 43 1.42 16.24 17.63
N ASP A 44 2.46 15.97 16.84
CA ASP A 44 3.87 16.13 17.24
C ASP A 44 4.68 16.86 16.14
N PRO A 45 4.78 18.20 16.23
CA PRO A 45 5.49 19.02 15.25
C PRO A 45 6.99 18.72 15.11
N SER A 46 7.57 17.91 16.00
CA SER A 46 8.98 17.49 15.91
C SER A 46 9.22 16.32 14.95
N THR A 47 8.14 15.67 14.50
CA THR A 47 8.18 14.49 13.65
C THR A 47 7.78 14.82 12.20
N TYR A 48 8.51 14.31 11.21
CA TYR A 48 8.12 14.43 9.79
C TYR A 48 6.85 13.64 9.48
N HIS A 49 6.12 14.08 8.45
CA HIS A 49 5.04 13.31 7.84
C HIS A 49 5.23 13.30 6.33
N PHE A 50 5.63 12.14 5.80
CA PHE A 50 5.85 11.93 4.38
C PHE A 50 4.61 11.35 3.70
N PHE A 51 4.34 11.80 2.49
CA PHE A 51 3.24 11.32 1.65
C PHE A 51 3.80 10.89 0.30
N PHE A 52 3.75 9.59 0.02
CA PHE A 52 4.11 8.99 -1.25
C PHE A 52 2.83 8.60 -1.99
N ALA A 53 2.72 8.96 -3.26
CA ALA A 53 1.49 8.77 -4.03
C ALA A 53 1.79 8.66 -5.53
N ASP A 54 0.72 8.61 -6.33
CA ASP A 54 0.79 8.82 -7.77
C ASP A 54 1.18 10.28 -8.12
N ALA A 55 1.19 10.62 -9.41
CA ALA A 55 1.63 11.94 -9.86
C ALA A 55 0.79 13.09 -9.28
N GLU A 56 -0.51 12.88 -9.03
CA GLU A 56 -1.41 13.96 -8.57
C GLU A 56 -1.77 13.89 -7.08
N GLY A 57 -1.40 12.82 -6.37
CA GLY A 57 -1.81 12.62 -4.98
C GLY A 57 -3.27 12.18 -4.87
N THR A 58 -3.74 11.40 -5.83
CA THR A 58 -5.13 10.92 -5.96
C THR A 58 -5.53 10.08 -4.73
N PRO A 59 -6.74 10.25 -4.16
CA PRO A 59 -7.22 9.37 -3.08
C PRO A 59 -7.15 7.90 -3.50
N GLY A 60 -6.64 7.05 -2.60
CA GLY A 60 -6.38 5.64 -2.91
C GLY A 60 -4.98 5.36 -3.43
N THR A 61 -4.10 6.36 -3.55
CA THR A 61 -2.69 6.14 -3.93
C THR A 61 -1.71 6.50 -2.81
N SER A 62 -2.16 7.22 -1.78
CA SER A 62 -1.27 7.82 -0.79
C SER A 62 -0.88 6.87 0.34
N MET A 63 0.39 6.46 0.36
CA MET A 63 1.06 5.80 1.48
C MET A 63 1.82 6.85 2.29
N THR A 64 1.61 6.91 3.60
CA THR A 64 2.18 7.96 4.44
C THR A 64 2.97 7.40 5.62
N PHE A 65 4.00 8.13 6.05
CA PHE A 65 4.93 7.66 7.08
C PHE A 65 5.23 8.73 8.12
N PHE A 66 5.27 8.29 9.38
CA PHE A 66 5.96 8.97 10.46
C PHE A 66 7.31 8.27 10.70
N PRO A 67 8.44 8.86 10.29
CA PRO A 67 9.76 8.27 10.51
C PRO A 67 10.25 8.63 11.92
N TRP A 68 10.34 7.62 12.78
CA TRP A 68 10.81 7.73 14.16
C TRP A 68 12.03 6.84 14.35
N GLU A 69 13.22 7.44 14.36
CA GLU A 69 14.50 6.71 14.36
C GLU A 69 14.73 5.86 15.62
N ASP A 70 14.22 6.29 16.78
CA ASP A 70 14.48 5.67 18.09
C ASP A 70 13.37 4.71 18.57
N LEU A 71 12.48 4.27 17.68
CA LEU A 71 11.42 3.32 18.06
C LEU A 71 11.86 1.87 17.99
N GLN A 72 11.33 1.07 18.92
CA GLN A 72 11.48 -0.38 18.89
C GLN A 72 10.63 -0.97 17.77
N GLN A 73 11.18 -1.98 17.08
CA GLN A 73 10.47 -2.73 16.05
C GLN A 73 9.14 -3.26 16.57
N GLY A 74 8.07 -2.94 15.85
CA GLY A 74 6.73 -3.46 16.12
C GLY A 74 6.62 -4.96 15.81
N LYS A 75 5.49 -5.55 16.18
CA LYS A 75 5.12 -6.91 15.77
C LYS A 75 3.78 -6.86 15.06
N VAL A 76 3.76 -7.30 13.80
CA VAL A 76 2.52 -7.46 13.04
C VAL A 76 1.68 -8.53 13.70
N GLY A 77 0.41 -8.24 13.95
CA GLY A 77 -0.49 -9.14 14.66
C GLY A 77 -1.96 -8.75 14.55
N SER A 78 -2.80 -9.47 15.30
CA SER A 78 -4.24 -9.21 15.34
C SER A 78 -4.56 -7.80 15.84
N GLY A 79 -5.54 -7.15 15.20
CA GLY A 79 -6.00 -5.79 15.50
C GLY A 79 -5.36 -4.72 14.61
N GLN A 80 -4.71 -5.10 13.51
CA GLN A 80 -3.96 -4.19 12.64
C GLN A 80 -4.27 -4.46 11.15
N VAL A 81 -4.00 -3.45 10.32
CA VAL A 81 -3.70 -3.66 8.91
C VAL A 81 -2.38 -4.40 8.84
N SER A 82 -2.41 -5.65 8.37
CA SER A 82 -1.23 -6.53 8.34
C SER A 82 -0.45 -6.44 7.03
N ARG A 83 -1.12 -6.05 5.93
CA ARG A 83 -0.54 -5.87 4.61
C ARG A 83 -1.24 -4.74 3.86
N THR A 84 -0.46 -4.01 3.06
CA THR A 84 -0.99 -3.07 2.07
C THR A 84 -0.59 -3.55 0.68
N ALA A 85 -1.58 -3.74 -0.18
CA ALA A 85 -1.38 -4.21 -1.54
C ALA A 85 -1.54 -3.05 -2.53
N PHE A 86 -0.61 -2.93 -3.47
CA PHE A 86 -0.68 -2.01 -4.60
C PHE A 86 -1.07 -2.77 -5.86
N ARG A 87 -1.84 -2.12 -6.73
CA ARG A 87 -2.13 -2.63 -8.06
C ARG A 87 -1.05 -2.19 -9.05
N VAL A 88 -0.60 -3.14 -9.87
CA VAL A 88 0.35 -2.92 -10.97
C VAL A 88 -0.22 -3.52 -12.26
N PRO A 89 0.18 -3.05 -13.45
CA PRO A 89 -0.32 -3.59 -14.71
C PRO A 89 -0.04 -5.09 -14.86
N GLU A 90 -0.96 -5.83 -15.48
CA GLU A 90 -0.74 -7.25 -15.83
C GLU A 90 0.57 -7.46 -16.59
N GLY A 91 1.29 -8.54 -16.25
CA GLY A 91 2.57 -8.91 -16.85
C GLY A 91 3.74 -8.04 -16.41
N SER A 92 3.60 -7.25 -15.35
CA SER A 92 4.67 -6.40 -14.82
C SER A 92 5.44 -7.00 -13.65
N LEU A 93 5.02 -8.13 -13.08
CA LEU A 93 5.73 -8.71 -11.93
C LEU A 93 7.13 -9.23 -12.28
N ASP A 94 7.37 -9.65 -13.52
CA ASP A 94 8.74 -10.01 -13.97
C ASP A 94 9.69 -8.81 -13.84
N TYR A 95 9.22 -7.61 -14.21
CA TYR A 95 9.97 -6.37 -14.03
C TYR A 95 10.20 -6.06 -12.54
N TRP A 96 9.19 -6.30 -11.70
CA TRP A 96 9.30 -6.02 -10.26
C TRP A 96 10.26 -6.94 -9.54
N GLU A 97 10.28 -8.23 -9.86
CA GLU A 97 11.27 -9.18 -9.31
C GLU A 97 12.68 -8.79 -9.74
N GLU A 98 12.92 -8.51 -11.03
CA GLU A 98 14.24 -8.04 -11.52
C GLU A 98 14.67 -6.76 -10.80
N ARG A 99 13.74 -5.80 -10.62
CA ARG A 99 14.01 -4.55 -9.90
C ARG A 99 14.28 -4.79 -8.42
N PHE A 100 13.55 -5.69 -7.78
CA PHE A 100 13.76 -6.03 -6.37
C PHE A 100 15.13 -6.69 -6.16
N ASP A 101 15.58 -7.53 -7.09
CA ASP A 101 16.95 -8.07 -7.10
C ASP A 101 18.01 -6.95 -7.23
N GLU A 102 17.79 -5.97 -8.11
CA GLU A 102 18.71 -4.82 -8.29
C GLU A 102 18.81 -3.90 -7.08
N HIS A 103 17.73 -3.81 -6.29
CA HIS A 103 17.61 -2.93 -5.13
C HIS A 103 17.73 -3.66 -3.78
N ASP A 104 18.10 -4.96 -3.78
CA ASP A 104 18.22 -5.80 -2.60
C ASP A 104 16.94 -5.83 -1.71
N VAL A 105 15.76 -5.89 -2.34
CA VAL A 105 14.47 -5.96 -1.64
C VAL A 105 14.14 -7.40 -1.24
N ASP A 106 13.65 -7.61 -0.02
CA ASP A 106 13.19 -8.92 0.46
C ASP A 106 11.77 -9.22 -0.02
N TYR A 107 11.63 -10.20 -0.93
CA TYR A 107 10.35 -10.62 -1.50
C TYR A 107 10.16 -12.15 -1.47
N ASP A 108 8.90 -12.59 -1.40
CA ASP A 108 8.51 -14.01 -1.43
C ASP A 108 8.19 -14.46 -2.86
N ASP A 109 8.08 -15.77 -3.07
CA ASP A 109 7.49 -16.33 -4.29
C ASP A 109 6.08 -15.76 -4.54
N ARG A 110 5.72 -15.63 -5.83
CA ARG A 110 4.36 -15.26 -6.23
C ARG A 110 3.35 -16.24 -5.68
N VAL A 111 2.21 -15.71 -5.26
CA VAL A 111 1.06 -16.50 -4.78
C VAL A 111 -0.19 -16.10 -5.55
N GLU A 112 -1.14 -17.03 -5.62
CA GLU A 112 -2.47 -16.76 -6.17
C GLU A 112 -3.43 -16.43 -5.03
N ARG A 113 -4.21 -15.36 -5.19
CA ARG A 113 -5.27 -14.98 -4.25
C ARG A 113 -6.45 -14.43 -5.03
N PHE A 114 -7.63 -15.02 -4.85
CA PHE A 114 -8.86 -14.70 -5.56
C PHE A 114 -8.72 -14.74 -7.10
N GLY A 115 -7.81 -15.59 -7.61
CA GLY A 115 -7.49 -15.69 -9.04
C GLY A 115 -6.58 -14.59 -9.58
N GLU A 116 -5.99 -13.78 -8.71
CA GLU A 116 -5.01 -12.74 -9.04
C GLU A 116 -3.61 -13.17 -8.58
N THR A 117 -2.61 -12.83 -9.38
CA THR A 117 -1.20 -13.07 -9.03
C THR A 117 -0.68 -11.95 -8.13
N VAL A 118 -0.12 -12.33 -6.99
CA VAL A 118 0.37 -11.44 -5.94
C VAL A 118 1.86 -11.69 -5.70
N LEU A 119 2.65 -10.61 -5.63
CA LEU A 119 4.06 -10.62 -5.23
C LEU A 119 4.23 -9.97 -3.85
N PRO A 120 4.40 -10.74 -2.77
CA PRO A 120 4.64 -10.21 -1.44
C PRO A 120 6.09 -9.75 -1.24
N PHE A 121 6.29 -8.64 -0.55
CA PHE A 121 7.62 -8.12 -0.21
C PHE A 121 7.61 -7.33 1.10
N ARG A 122 8.78 -6.86 1.53
CA ARG A 122 8.94 -6.02 2.71
C ARG A 122 9.69 -4.74 2.38
N ASP A 123 9.28 -3.67 3.04
CA ASP A 123 10.04 -2.42 3.04
C ASP A 123 11.31 -2.54 3.95
N PRO A 124 12.19 -1.52 3.97
CA PRO A 124 13.42 -1.57 4.76
C PRO A 124 13.23 -1.67 6.28
N ASP A 125 12.03 -1.39 6.77
CA ASP A 125 11.64 -1.49 8.17
C ASP A 125 10.82 -2.78 8.44
N GLY A 126 10.69 -3.67 7.45
CA GLY A 126 10.00 -4.94 7.56
C GLY A 126 8.48 -4.85 7.43
N LEU A 127 7.93 -3.72 6.98
CA LEU A 127 6.50 -3.57 6.71
C LEU A 127 6.09 -4.54 5.58
N PRO A 128 5.10 -5.42 5.80
CA PRO A 128 4.62 -6.30 4.74
C PRO A 128 3.80 -5.54 3.69
N VAL A 129 4.22 -5.63 2.43
CA VAL A 129 3.58 -4.98 1.28
C VAL A 129 3.39 -6.02 0.17
N GLU A 130 2.48 -5.76 -0.77
CA GLU A 130 2.20 -6.65 -1.89
C GLU A 130 2.04 -5.84 -3.19
N LEU A 131 2.43 -6.43 -4.32
CA LEU A 131 2.03 -6.00 -5.65
C LEU A 131 1.04 -7.03 -6.22
N VAL A 132 -0.06 -6.56 -6.80
CA VAL A 132 -1.11 -7.39 -7.40
C VAL A 132 -1.26 -7.01 -8.86
N GLU A 133 -1.15 -7.98 -9.76
CA GLU A 133 -1.40 -7.77 -11.18
C GLU A 133 -2.88 -7.64 -11.45
N VAL A 134 -3.26 -6.54 -12.11
CA VAL A 134 -4.62 -6.30 -12.54
C VAL A 134 -4.65 -5.61 -13.90
N GLU A 135 -5.72 -5.83 -14.66
CA GLU A 135 -6.00 -5.06 -15.86
C GLU A 135 -6.25 -3.59 -15.46
N ILE A 136 -5.49 -2.66 -16.04
CA ILE A 136 -5.67 -1.22 -15.78
C ILE A 136 -6.63 -0.66 -16.84
N PRO A 137 -7.82 -0.19 -16.45
CA PRO A 137 -8.81 0.28 -17.42
C PRO A 137 -8.38 1.62 -18.05
N ASP A 138 -8.89 1.90 -19.25
CA ASP A 138 -8.61 3.15 -19.98
C ASP A 138 -9.06 4.41 -19.22
N ASP A 139 -10.07 4.28 -18.35
CA ASP A 139 -10.62 5.36 -17.52
C ASP A 139 -10.11 5.33 -16.07
N ASP A 140 -8.98 4.66 -15.82
CA ASP A 140 -8.35 4.64 -14.50
C ASP A 140 -8.10 6.06 -13.99
N PRO A 141 -8.53 6.39 -12.75
CA PRO A 141 -8.42 7.76 -12.24
C PRO A 141 -7.01 8.13 -11.79
N THR A 142 -6.06 7.18 -11.72
CA THR A 142 -4.71 7.43 -11.22
C THR A 142 -3.77 7.86 -12.33
N VAL A 143 -2.84 8.76 -12.00
CA VAL A 143 -1.85 9.28 -12.94
C VAL A 143 -0.49 8.72 -12.54
N PRO A 144 0.07 7.74 -13.29
CA PRO A 144 1.29 7.07 -12.89
C PRO A 144 2.45 8.06 -12.80
N TRP A 145 3.28 7.89 -11.79
CA TRP A 145 4.55 8.62 -11.70
C TRP A 145 5.66 7.79 -12.32
N THR A 146 6.33 8.31 -13.35
CA THR A 146 7.22 7.53 -14.21
C THR A 146 8.67 7.99 -14.19
N GLU A 147 9.10 8.66 -13.12
CA GLU A 147 10.48 9.12 -12.96
C GLU A 147 11.48 7.95 -12.81
N PHE A 148 11.11 6.92 -12.04
CA PHE A 148 12.00 5.78 -11.73
C PHE A 148 11.50 4.43 -12.25
N VAL A 149 10.20 4.31 -12.51
CA VAL A 149 9.54 3.09 -12.97
C VAL A 149 8.79 3.38 -14.26
N PRO A 150 8.93 2.58 -15.33
CA PRO A 150 8.25 2.82 -16.59
C PRO A 150 6.73 2.67 -16.43
N GLU A 151 5.97 3.36 -17.28
CA GLU A 151 4.50 3.35 -17.23
C GLU A 151 3.88 1.95 -17.28
N THR A 152 4.55 1.02 -17.96
CA THR A 152 4.16 -0.40 -18.11
C THR A 152 4.26 -1.20 -16.82
N ALA A 153 4.92 -0.69 -15.79
CA ALA A 153 5.06 -1.34 -14.49
C ALA A 153 4.69 -0.44 -13.30
N ALA A 154 4.45 0.85 -13.55
CA ALA A 154 4.18 1.84 -12.51
C ALA A 154 2.96 1.47 -11.66
N ILE A 155 3.10 1.62 -10.35
CA ILE A 155 2.03 1.43 -9.37
C ILE A 155 0.84 2.34 -9.71
N ARG A 156 -0.37 1.78 -9.68
CA ARG A 156 -1.64 2.46 -9.97
C ARG A 156 -2.46 2.72 -8.71
N GLY A 157 -1.84 2.80 -7.55
CA GLY A 157 -2.52 2.98 -6.25
C GLY A 157 -2.80 1.67 -5.53
N PHE A 158 -3.65 1.72 -4.50
CA PHE A 158 -3.97 0.55 -3.68
C PHE A 158 -4.89 -0.42 -4.40
N HIS A 159 -4.56 -1.70 -4.29
CA HIS A 159 -5.46 -2.81 -4.56
C HIS A 159 -6.36 -3.07 -3.33
N SER A 160 -5.73 -3.26 -2.16
CA SER A 160 -6.43 -3.65 -0.93
C SER A 160 -5.60 -3.42 0.33
N VAL A 161 -6.24 -3.53 1.49
CA VAL A 161 -5.56 -3.79 2.77
C VAL A 161 -6.01 -5.13 3.34
N THR A 162 -5.11 -5.85 3.99
CA THR A 162 -5.46 -7.06 4.74
C THR A 162 -5.59 -6.73 6.22
N LEU A 163 -6.71 -7.13 6.83
CA LEU A 163 -6.93 -7.00 8.27
C LEU A 163 -6.68 -8.34 8.95
N TRP A 164 -5.84 -8.37 9.97
CA TRP A 164 -5.74 -9.52 10.86
C TRP A 164 -6.57 -9.27 12.10
N LEU A 165 -7.55 -10.13 12.36
CA LEU A 165 -8.56 -9.95 13.38
C LEU A 165 -8.68 -11.21 14.23
N ALA A 166 -8.82 -11.05 15.54
CA ALA A 166 -9.09 -12.15 16.47
C ALA A 166 -10.52 -12.68 16.31
N ASP A 167 -11.44 -11.77 15.98
CA ASP A 167 -12.83 -12.04 15.67
C ASP A 167 -13.22 -11.14 14.48
N PRO A 168 -13.48 -11.70 13.28
CA PRO A 168 -13.78 -10.91 12.09
C PRO A 168 -15.21 -10.33 12.10
N ASP A 169 -16.15 -10.93 12.82
CA ASP A 169 -17.58 -10.63 12.69
C ASP A 169 -17.91 -9.13 12.94
N PRO A 170 -17.41 -8.49 14.01
CA PRO A 170 -17.71 -7.06 14.25
C PRO A 170 -17.15 -6.15 13.17
N SER A 171 -15.99 -6.49 12.60
CA SER A 171 -15.39 -5.71 11.51
C SER A 171 -16.16 -5.92 10.21
N MET A 172 -16.65 -7.13 9.93
CA MET A 172 -17.50 -7.37 8.76
C MET A 172 -18.79 -6.54 8.81
N ASP A 173 -19.43 -6.43 9.97
CA ASP A 173 -20.62 -5.58 10.15
C ASP A 173 -20.32 -4.08 9.95
N LEU A 174 -19.16 -3.64 10.42
CA LEU A 174 -18.69 -2.27 10.18
C LEU A 174 -18.46 -2.03 8.67
N LEU A 175 -17.79 -2.94 7.96
CA LEU A 175 -17.54 -2.82 6.52
C LEU A 175 -18.85 -2.74 5.74
N ARG A 176 -19.85 -3.57 6.08
CA ARG A 176 -21.20 -3.49 5.52
C ARG A 176 -21.87 -2.14 5.80
N THR A 177 -21.71 -1.61 7.01
CA THR A 177 -22.23 -0.29 7.38
C THR A 177 -21.56 0.84 6.59
N MET A 178 -20.28 0.67 6.23
CA MET A 178 -19.53 1.58 5.36
C MET A 178 -19.89 1.43 3.87
N GLY A 179 -20.76 0.48 3.52
CA GLY A 179 -21.22 0.24 2.16
C GLY A 179 -20.34 -0.70 1.34
N LEU A 180 -19.44 -1.47 1.98
CA LEU A 180 -18.70 -2.53 1.31
C LEU A 180 -19.53 -3.82 1.28
N GLU A 181 -19.33 -4.60 0.21
CA GLU A 181 -20.01 -5.86 0.00
C GLU A 181 -19.03 -7.03 0.12
N GLU A 182 -19.53 -8.17 0.56
CA GLU A 182 -18.76 -9.41 0.61
C GLU A 182 -18.71 -10.02 -0.79
N VAL A 183 -17.50 -10.12 -1.35
CA VAL A 183 -17.30 -10.59 -2.73
C VAL A 183 -16.83 -12.04 -2.83
N GLY A 184 -16.25 -12.61 -1.76
CA GLY A 184 -15.74 -13.97 -1.76
C GLY A 184 -15.10 -14.38 -0.44
N THR A 185 -14.70 -15.66 -0.37
CA THR A 185 -13.92 -16.22 0.74
C THR A 185 -12.99 -17.30 0.17
N GLU A 186 -11.73 -17.26 0.56
CA GLU A 186 -10.74 -18.29 0.26
C GLU A 186 -10.08 -18.78 1.53
N GLN A 187 -9.65 -20.05 1.53
CA GLN A 187 -8.85 -20.58 2.62
C GLN A 187 -7.41 -20.10 2.45
N ALA A 188 -6.82 -19.65 3.56
CA ALA A 188 -5.41 -19.28 3.64
C ALA A 188 -4.49 -20.48 3.46
#